data_AF-A0A3R6JT78-F1
#
_entry.id   AF-A0A3R6JT78-F1
#
_cell.length_a   1.000
_cell.length_b   1.000
_cell.length_c   1.000
_cell.angle_alpha   90.00
_cell.angle_beta   90.00
_cell.angle_gamma   90.00
#
_symmetry.space_group_name_H-M   'P 1'
#
loop_
_entity.id
_entity.type
_entity.pdbx_description
1 polymer ?
#
loop_
_entity_poly.entity_id
_entity_poly.type
_entity_poly.pdbx_seq_one_letter_code
_entity_poly.pdbx_strand_id
1 'polypeptide(L)'
;MNERNNIMNTSKTRNLYYVMDEKEEMFVKGNLNNHENSYTGEIDRAFRTYSKEEAIHISNECNDIGMNTKVVMFTWRCTLVARNVKGIENNSGIKGDRKLSELNAGETFKDGNGIEYIVCQQFENGTAAVVRKGLFDHRLYFGDTNDWRDSNIREYLNKEYFKELAAQFGEDNIVEFTRDLISLDGYDDYGKCRDKVSIMSLLDYMKYHKDIGDCENIYYLLTPATILSGCSYKTVLYIDDNDLPNYTLCSSIMAVRPFFVLKSDIYVF
;
A
#
# COMPACT_ATOMS: atom_id res chain seq x y z
N MET A 1 -37.66 -29.59 -13.70
CA MET A 1 -37.57 -29.55 -12.23
C MET A 1 -36.45 -28.58 -11.91
N ASN A 2 -36.79 -27.36 -11.49
CA ASN A 2 -35.83 -26.27 -11.24
C ASN A 2 -35.35 -26.34 -9.79
N GLU A 3 -34.07 -26.62 -9.57
CA GLU A 3 -33.45 -26.39 -8.27
C GLU A 3 -32.96 -24.94 -8.18
N ARG A 4 -33.60 -24.18 -7.28
CA ARG A 4 -33.14 -22.87 -6.83
C ARG A 4 -31.98 -23.07 -5.86
N ASN A 5 -30.76 -22.74 -6.27
CA ASN A 5 -29.64 -22.60 -5.33
C ASN A 5 -29.78 -21.29 -4.55
N ASN A 6 -30.31 -21.39 -3.33
CA ASN A 6 -30.23 -20.34 -2.31
C ASN A 6 -28.78 -20.29 -1.78
N ILE A 7 -28.01 -19.29 -2.20
CA ILE A 7 -26.71 -18.99 -1.58
C ILE A 7 -26.97 -18.08 -0.38
N MET A 8 -26.78 -18.61 0.83
CA MET A 8 -26.79 -17.83 2.07
C MET A 8 -25.56 -16.91 2.11
N ASN A 9 -25.77 -15.61 1.94
CA ASN A 9 -24.77 -14.58 2.25
C ASN A 9 -24.56 -14.52 3.76
N THR A 10 -23.41 -15.00 4.24
CA THR A 10 -22.97 -14.74 5.62
C THR A 10 -22.07 -13.52 5.65
N SER A 11 -22.62 -12.38 6.06
CA SER A 11 -21.83 -11.18 6.33
C SER A 11 -21.06 -11.39 7.64
N LYS A 12 -19.74 -11.31 7.63
CA LYS A 12 -18.93 -11.22 8.84
C LYS A 12 -18.48 -9.78 9.03
N THR A 13 -19.03 -9.11 10.04
CA THR A 13 -18.55 -7.82 10.52
C THR A 13 -17.29 -8.05 11.35
N ARG A 14 -16.18 -7.37 11.01
CA ARG A 14 -14.98 -7.28 11.85
C ARG A 14 -14.85 -5.83 12.30
N ASN A 15 -14.80 -5.61 13.61
CA ASN A 15 -14.60 -4.29 14.19
C ASN A 15 -13.13 -4.17 14.62
N LEU A 16 -12.49 -3.06 14.24
CA LEU A 16 -11.14 -2.68 14.66
C LEU A 16 -11.23 -1.36 15.41
N TYR A 17 -10.40 -1.20 16.45
CA TYR A 17 -10.36 0.00 17.28
C TYR A 17 -8.93 0.50 17.43
N TYR A 18 -8.80 1.83 17.46
CA TYR A 18 -7.55 2.55 17.64
C TYR A 18 -7.74 3.64 18.70
N VAL A 19 -6.72 3.86 19.53
CA VAL A 19 -6.66 4.95 20.49
C VAL A 19 -5.48 5.84 20.09
N MET A 20 -5.74 7.14 19.96
CA MET A 20 -4.73 8.16 19.67
C MET A 20 -4.59 9.08 20.88
N ASP A 21 -3.35 9.42 21.23
CA ASP A 21 -3.07 10.43 22.25
C ASP A 21 -3.05 11.85 21.65
N GLU A 22 -2.81 12.86 22.48
CA GLU A 22 -2.74 14.27 22.05
C GLU A 22 -1.60 14.57 21.06
N LYS A 23 -0.60 13.70 20.95
CA LYS A 23 0.51 13.81 19.99
C LYS A 23 0.23 13.07 18.68
N GLU A 24 -0.99 12.54 18.51
CA GLU A 24 -1.39 11.70 17.39
C GLU A 24 -0.57 10.41 17.25
N GLU A 25 0.13 9.99 18.32
CA GLU A 25 0.86 8.73 18.30
C GLU A 25 -0.14 7.56 18.48
N MET A 26 -0.03 6.55 17.62
CA MET A 26 -0.95 5.40 17.56
C MET A 26 -0.46 4.28 18.47
N PHE A 27 -1.18 3.97 19.55
CA PHE A 27 -0.61 3.05 20.56
C PHE A 27 -1.20 1.64 20.60
N VAL A 28 -2.39 1.36 20.07
CA VAL A 28 -2.96 0.00 20.20
C VAL A 28 -3.85 -0.41 19.03
N LYS A 29 -3.63 -1.62 18.52
CA LYS A 29 -4.50 -2.36 17.58
C LYS A 29 -5.05 -3.62 18.27
N GLY A 30 -6.35 -3.65 18.55
CA GLY A 30 -7.05 -4.81 19.12
C GLY A 30 -8.05 -5.45 18.16
N ASN A 31 -8.22 -6.78 18.25
CA ASN A 31 -9.37 -7.52 17.70
C ASN A 31 -10.24 -7.93 18.90
N LEU A 32 -11.57 -7.98 18.74
CA LEU A 32 -12.57 -8.29 19.79
C LEU A 32 -12.27 -9.57 20.61
N ASN A 33 -11.40 -10.45 20.09
CA ASN A 33 -11.09 -11.75 20.67
C ASN A 33 -9.75 -11.83 21.43
N ASN A 34 -8.90 -10.80 21.36
CA ASN A 34 -7.60 -10.78 22.07
C ASN A 34 -7.53 -9.55 22.98
N HIS A 35 -8.18 -9.66 24.14
CA HIS A 35 -8.08 -8.68 25.23
C HIS A 35 -7.04 -9.14 26.24
N GLU A 36 -5.76 -8.92 25.96
CA GLU A 36 -4.74 -8.97 27.02
C GLU A 36 -3.87 -7.71 26.97
N ASN A 37 -4.03 -6.91 28.03
CA ASN A 37 -3.11 -5.89 28.55
C ASN A 37 -2.96 -4.54 27.82
N SER A 38 -4.06 -3.82 27.57
CA SER A 38 -3.97 -2.35 27.40
C SER A 38 -5.06 -1.62 28.19
N TYR A 39 -4.63 -0.68 29.06
CA TYR A 39 -5.38 0.34 29.80
C TYR A 39 -6.92 0.18 29.79
N THR A 40 -7.42 -0.74 30.61
CA THR A 40 -8.77 -1.33 30.50
C THR A 40 -9.87 -0.59 31.27
N GLY A 41 -9.62 0.58 31.87
CA GLY A 41 -10.59 1.25 32.74
C GLY A 41 -11.69 2.00 31.99
N GLU A 42 -11.33 2.94 31.13
CA GLU A 42 -12.29 3.88 30.52
C GLU A 42 -12.83 3.42 29.16
N ILE A 43 -11.99 2.72 28.39
CA ILE A 43 -12.34 2.13 27.10
C ILE A 43 -13.55 1.20 27.25
N ASP A 44 -13.57 0.40 28.32
CA ASP A 44 -14.65 -0.54 28.64
C ASP A 44 -16.00 0.15 28.92
N ARG A 45 -15.99 1.39 29.43
CA ARG A 45 -17.21 2.17 29.72
C ARG A 45 -17.83 2.71 28.44
N ALA A 46 -17.00 3.23 27.52
CA ALA A 46 -17.44 3.70 26.20
C ALA A 46 -18.05 2.54 25.38
N PHE A 47 -17.48 1.34 25.46
CA PHE A 47 -18.02 0.16 24.79
C PHE A 47 -19.40 -0.30 25.28
N ARG A 48 -19.72 -0.09 26.56
CA ARG A 48 -20.99 -0.53 27.16
C ARG A 48 -22.15 0.44 26.95
N THR A 49 -21.88 1.69 26.60
CA THR A 49 -22.91 2.75 26.53
C THR A 49 -23.45 3.02 25.13
N TYR A 50 -22.70 2.71 24.05
CA TYR A 50 -23.13 3.03 22.68
C TYR A 50 -23.65 1.80 21.92
N SER A 51 -24.85 1.93 21.33
CA SER A 51 -25.52 0.86 20.58
C SER A 51 -24.78 0.48 19.30
N LYS A 52 -24.77 -0.82 18.99
CA LYS A 52 -23.97 -1.53 17.97
C LYS A 52 -24.05 -1.06 16.51
N GLU A 53 -24.80 -0.01 16.18
CA GLU A 53 -25.08 0.30 14.77
C GLU A 53 -24.59 1.64 14.25
N GLU A 54 -24.28 2.63 15.08
CA GLU A 54 -23.65 3.88 14.62
C GLU A 54 -22.81 4.46 15.75
N ALA A 55 -21.48 4.54 15.57
CA ALA A 55 -20.64 5.37 16.43
C ALA A 55 -19.31 5.72 15.74
N ILE A 56 -19.29 6.85 15.02
CA ILE A 56 -18.13 7.74 15.08
C ILE A 56 -18.39 8.61 16.31
N HIS A 57 -17.72 8.32 17.42
CA HIS A 57 -17.77 9.19 18.59
C HIS A 57 -16.38 9.77 18.82
N ILE A 58 -16.30 11.09 18.87
CA ILE A 58 -15.12 11.84 19.33
C ILE A 58 -15.55 12.43 20.67
N SER A 59 -15.16 11.83 21.79
CA SER A 59 -15.29 12.50 23.08
C SER A 59 -14.07 13.40 23.30
N ASN A 60 -14.29 14.55 23.95
CA ASN A 60 -13.24 15.48 24.37
C ASN A 60 -13.07 15.49 25.90
N GLU A 61 -13.48 14.42 26.59
CA GLU A 61 -13.40 14.40 28.05
C GLU A 61 -12.00 13.94 28.50
N CYS A 62 -11.45 14.70 29.44
CA CYS A 62 -10.16 14.48 30.07
C CYS A 62 -10.32 13.41 31.16
N ASN A 63 -9.43 12.41 31.18
CA ASN A 63 -9.45 11.39 32.24
C ASN A 63 -8.81 11.92 33.54
N ASP A 64 -9.00 11.21 34.66
CA ASP A 64 -8.63 11.64 36.04
C ASP A 64 -7.13 11.96 36.24
N ILE A 65 -6.29 11.70 35.24
CA ILE A 65 -4.84 12.00 35.21
C ILE A 65 -4.47 13.14 34.24
N GLY A 66 -5.46 13.80 33.64
CA GLY A 66 -5.29 15.05 32.88
C GLY A 66 -4.86 14.89 31.42
N MET A 67 -5.12 13.74 30.78
CA MET A 67 -4.83 13.51 29.37
C MET A 67 -6.10 13.66 28.51
N ASN A 68 -6.10 14.56 27.51
CA ASN A 68 -7.18 14.64 26.52
C ASN A 68 -7.01 13.51 25.50
N THR A 69 -7.75 12.41 25.69
CA THR A 69 -7.65 11.27 24.77
C THR A 69 -8.74 11.35 23.71
N LYS A 70 -8.40 11.19 22.43
CA LYS A 70 -9.37 11.06 21.33
C LYS A 70 -9.47 9.60 20.89
N VAL A 71 -10.64 9.00 21.12
CA VAL A 71 -10.92 7.64 20.66
C VAL A 71 -11.63 7.73 19.31
N VAL A 72 -11.13 7.01 18.29
CA VAL A 72 -11.74 6.97 16.96
C VAL A 72 -12.04 5.52 16.59
N MET A 73 -13.30 5.24 16.29
CA MET A 73 -13.78 3.89 15.95
C MET A 73 -14.25 3.84 14.50
N PHE A 74 -13.82 2.80 13.77
CA PHE A 74 -14.27 2.54 12.40
C PHE A 74 -14.98 1.19 12.31
N THR A 75 -16.21 1.18 11.82
CA THR A 75 -16.94 -0.05 11.50
C THR A 75 -17.24 -0.11 10.01
N TRP A 76 -16.90 -1.22 9.36
CA TRP A 76 -17.17 -1.44 7.93
C TRP A 76 -18.21 -2.56 7.75
N ARG A 77 -19.23 -2.32 6.93
CA ARG A 77 -20.16 -3.34 6.40
C ARG A 77 -19.94 -3.45 4.88
N CYS A 78 -19.42 -4.59 4.40
CA CYS A 78 -19.34 -4.87 2.96
C CYS A 78 -20.60 -5.62 2.49
N THR A 79 -21.23 -5.16 1.41
CA THR A 79 -22.29 -5.91 0.71
C THR A 79 -21.89 -6.09 -0.75
N LEU A 80 -21.87 -7.33 -1.22
CA LEU A 80 -21.51 -7.72 -2.59
C LEU A 80 -22.70 -7.44 -3.53
N VAL A 81 -22.49 -6.62 -4.57
CA VAL A 81 -23.46 -6.48 -5.68
C VAL A 81 -22.71 -6.69 -6.99
N ALA A 82 -22.97 -7.82 -7.65
CA ALA A 82 -22.45 -8.09 -8.98
C ALA A 82 -23.35 -7.45 -10.06
N ARG A 83 -22.73 -6.79 -11.06
CA ARG A 83 -23.39 -6.46 -12.34
C ARG A 83 -22.48 -6.85 -13.50
N ASN A 84 -23.05 -7.60 -14.44
CA ASN A 84 -22.41 -8.02 -15.69
C ASN A 84 -22.42 -6.89 -16.72
N VAL A 85 -21.29 -6.63 -17.38
CA VAL A 85 -21.24 -5.95 -18.69
C VAL A 85 -20.24 -6.66 -19.60
N LYS A 86 -20.66 -6.91 -20.85
CA LYS A 86 -19.88 -7.57 -21.91
C LYS A 86 -19.12 -6.56 -22.77
N GLY A 87 -17.84 -6.86 -23.01
CA GLY A 87 -17.15 -6.79 -24.31
C GLY A 87 -16.40 -5.50 -24.66
N ILE A 88 -15.11 -5.62 -25.02
CA ILE A 88 -14.55 -5.54 -26.39
C ILE A 88 -13.06 -5.98 -26.31
N GLU A 89 -12.63 -6.87 -27.21
CA GLU A 89 -11.23 -7.29 -27.38
C GLU A 89 -10.54 -6.49 -28.48
N ASN A 90 -9.28 -6.12 -28.27
CA ASN A 90 -8.32 -5.82 -29.34
C ASN A 90 -6.96 -6.45 -29.00
N ASN A 91 -6.31 -6.99 -30.03
CA ASN A 91 -5.33 -8.08 -29.98
C ASN A 91 -3.97 -7.58 -30.49
N SER A 92 -2.88 -7.73 -29.72
CA SER A 92 -1.51 -7.86 -30.27
C SER A 92 -0.51 -8.34 -29.23
N GLY A 93 0.00 -9.56 -29.41
CA GLY A 93 1.26 -10.03 -28.82
C GLY A 93 1.17 -10.56 -27.39
N ILE A 94 1.21 -11.90 -27.26
CA ILE A 94 1.24 -12.66 -26.00
C ILE A 94 -0.10 -12.64 -25.24
N LYS A 95 -0.99 -13.62 -25.51
CA LYS A 95 -2.20 -13.83 -24.71
C LYS A 95 -1.82 -14.53 -23.40
N GLY A 96 -1.82 -13.79 -22.30
CA GLY A 96 -1.88 -14.37 -20.95
C GLY A 96 -3.08 -15.31 -20.81
N ASP A 97 -3.05 -16.21 -19.83
CA ASP A 97 -4.05 -17.26 -19.65
C ASP A 97 -5.25 -16.83 -18.79
N ARG A 98 -5.11 -15.74 -18.05
CA ARG A 98 -6.16 -15.17 -17.18
C ARG A 98 -6.09 -13.66 -17.10
N LYS A 99 -7.18 -13.03 -16.66
CA LYS A 99 -7.22 -11.57 -16.49
C LYS A 99 -6.60 -11.16 -15.17
N LEU A 100 -5.90 -10.03 -15.14
CA LEU A 100 -5.33 -9.49 -13.89
C LEU A 100 -6.42 -9.22 -12.85
N SER A 101 -7.63 -8.84 -13.27
CA SER A 101 -8.80 -8.62 -12.39
C SER A 101 -9.28 -9.88 -11.65
N GLU A 102 -8.87 -11.07 -12.10
CA GLU A 102 -9.25 -12.34 -11.48
C GLU A 102 -8.32 -12.70 -10.29
N LEU A 103 -7.23 -11.95 -10.11
CA LEU A 103 -6.24 -12.17 -9.06
C LEU A 103 -6.56 -11.33 -7.82
N ASN A 104 -6.44 -11.96 -6.65
CA ASN A 104 -6.54 -11.34 -5.35
C ASN A 104 -5.20 -10.76 -4.90
N ALA A 105 -5.22 -9.90 -3.87
CA ALA A 105 -4.01 -9.42 -3.25
C ALA A 105 -3.14 -10.59 -2.74
N GLY A 106 -1.83 -10.50 -2.97
CA GLY A 106 -0.85 -11.54 -2.67
C GLY A 106 -0.69 -12.62 -3.75
N GLU A 107 -1.60 -12.70 -4.73
CA GLU A 107 -1.42 -13.64 -5.85
C GLU A 107 -0.37 -13.13 -6.83
N THR A 108 0.38 -14.08 -7.40
CA THR A 108 1.47 -13.80 -8.33
C THR A 108 1.04 -14.01 -9.77
N PHE A 109 1.62 -13.23 -10.68
CA PHE A 109 1.51 -13.41 -12.13
C PHE A 109 2.83 -13.12 -12.82
N LYS A 110 2.93 -13.44 -14.11
CA LYS A 110 4.12 -13.22 -14.92
C LYS A 110 3.82 -12.38 -16.16
N ASP A 111 4.84 -11.66 -16.62
CA ASP A 111 4.87 -11.11 -17.97
C ASP A 111 5.31 -12.15 -19.02
N GLY A 112 5.34 -11.74 -20.29
CA GLY A 112 5.74 -12.60 -21.41
C GLY A 112 7.20 -13.07 -21.36
N ASN A 113 8.04 -12.42 -20.55
CA ASN A 113 9.44 -12.80 -20.33
C ASN A 113 9.61 -13.67 -19.07
N GLY A 114 8.53 -13.98 -18.36
CA GLY A 114 8.55 -14.80 -17.15
C GLY A 114 8.95 -14.05 -15.87
N ILE A 115 9.03 -12.71 -15.90
CA ILE A 115 9.26 -11.91 -14.68
C ILE A 115 8.01 -11.97 -13.81
N GLU A 116 8.20 -12.27 -12.52
CA GLU A 116 7.10 -12.42 -11.58
C GLU A 116 6.74 -11.09 -10.89
N TYR A 117 5.44 -10.87 -10.72
CA TYR A 117 4.83 -9.73 -10.05
C TYR A 117 3.79 -10.22 -9.04
N ILE A 118 3.49 -9.39 -8.03
CA ILE A 118 2.50 -9.66 -7.00
C ILE A 118 1.43 -8.57 -7.04
N VAL A 119 0.16 -8.96 -7.00
CA VAL A 119 -0.96 -8.03 -6.85
C VAL A 119 -0.97 -7.48 -5.41
N CYS A 120 -0.81 -6.17 -5.26
CA CYS A 120 -0.90 -5.50 -3.96
C CYS A 120 -2.37 -5.21 -3.60
N GLN A 121 -3.15 -4.73 -4.57
CA GLN A 121 -4.55 -4.36 -4.38
C GLN A 121 -5.27 -4.25 -5.71
N GLN A 122 -6.53 -4.70 -5.75
CA GLN A 122 -7.49 -4.37 -6.81
C GLN A 122 -8.26 -3.10 -6.45
N PHE A 123 -8.48 -2.23 -7.42
CA PHE A 123 -9.24 -0.99 -7.28
C PHE A 123 -10.58 -1.07 -8.03
N GLU A 124 -11.60 -0.41 -7.51
CA GLU A 124 -12.96 -0.40 -8.09
C GLU A 124 -13.02 0.24 -9.49
N ASN A 125 -12.05 1.09 -9.83
CA ASN A 125 -11.93 1.74 -11.13
C ASN A 125 -11.32 0.84 -12.22
N GLY A 126 -11.15 -0.46 -11.96
CA GLY A 126 -10.61 -1.41 -12.93
C GLY A 126 -9.09 -1.31 -13.10
N THR A 127 -8.37 -0.96 -12.03
CA THR A 127 -6.91 -0.99 -12.00
C THR A 127 -6.40 -1.82 -10.83
N ALA A 128 -5.14 -2.22 -10.88
CA ALA A 128 -4.48 -2.98 -9.83
C ALA A 128 -3.12 -2.35 -9.50
N ALA A 129 -2.83 -2.18 -8.20
CA ALA A 129 -1.48 -1.90 -7.73
C ALA A 129 -0.68 -3.21 -7.73
N VAL A 130 0.53 -3.14 -8.28
CA VAL A 130 1.39 -4.30 -8.51
C VAL A 130 2.82 -3.96 -8.08
N VAL A 131 3.49 -4.94 -7.48
CA VAL A 131 4.91 -4.87 -7.18
C VAL A 131 5.65 -6.00 -7.90
N ARG A 132 6.87 -5.74 -8.38
CA ARG A 132 7.74 -6.81 -8.85
C ARG A 132 8.09 -7.73 -7.69
N LYS A 133 7.95 -9.04 -7.88
CA LYS A 133 8.20 -10.02 -6.82
C LYS A 133 9.65 -9.99 -6.38
N GLY A 134 10.59 -9.97 -7.34
CA GLY A 134 12.02 -9.85 -7.11
C GLY A 134 12.57 -8.42 -7.26
N LEU A 135 13.80 -8.24 -6.77
CA LEU A 135 14.58 -7.01 -6.89
C LEU A 135 15.34 -6.96 -8.22
N PHE A 136 15.70 -5.76 -8.70
CA PHE A 136 16.60 -5.67 -9.85
C PHE A 136 17.94 -6.35 -9.57
N ASP A 137 18.51 -6.97 -10.61
CA ASP A 137 19.81 -7.66 -10.52
C ASP A 137 20.96 -6.65 -10.35
N HIS A 138 20.75 -5.42 -10.82
CA HIS A 138 21.67 -4.31 -10.62
C HIS A 138 21.16 -3.39 -9.51
N ARG A 139 22.09 -2.67 -8.87
CA ARG A 139 21.81 -1.71 -7.81
C ARG A 139 21.91 -0.29 -8.33
N LEU A 140 21.16 0.61 -7.72
CA LEU A 140 21.11 2.02 -8.08
C LEU A 140 21.42 2.89 -6.86
N TYR A 141 21.98 4.06 -7.13
CA TYR A 141 22.07 5.14 -6.14
C TYR A 141 20.77 5.94 -6.17
N PHE A 142 20.27 6.35 -5.01
CA PHE A 142 19.02 7.11 -4.93
C PHE A 142 19.18 8.46 -5.65
N GLY A 143 20.20 9.22 -5.25
CA GLY A 143 20.61 10.44 -5.91
C GLY A 143 21.34 11.41 -5.02
N ASP A 144 21.47 12.65 -5.50
CA ASP A 144 22.17 13.70 -4.76
C ASP A 144 21.33 14.21 -3.59
N THR A 145 20.02 14.02 -3.60
CA THR A 145 19.11 14.37 -2.50
C THR A 145 18.19 13.19 -2.21
N ASN A 146 17.42 13.29 -1.13
CA ASN A 146 16.33 12.38 -0.81
C ASN A 146 14.99 12.80 -1.46
N ASP A 147 14.98 13.79 -2.35
CA ASP A 147 13.80 14.16 -3.11
C ASP A 147 13.58 13.16 -4.23
N TRP A 148 12.51 12.38 -4.12
CA TRP A 148 12.14 11.37 -5.11
C TRP A 148 12.03 11.94 -6.54
N ARG A 149 11.57 13.20 -6.67
CA ARG A 149 11.28 13.84 -7.98
C ARG A 149 12.53 13.95 -8.86
N ASP A 150 13.68 14.15 -8.22
CA ASP A 150 14.99 14.34 -8.84
C ASP A 150 15.89 13.10 -8.67
N SER A 151 15.34 11.97 -8.21
CA SER A 151 16.11 10.76 -7.96
C SER A 151 16.48 10.01 -9.25
N ASN A 152 17.66 9.40 -9.27
CA ASN A 152 18.13 8.60 -10.42
C ASN A 152 17.32 7.31 -10.57
N ILE A 153 16.79 6.78 -9.46
CA ILE A 153 15.89 5.63 -9.49
C ILE A 153 14.60 6.00 -10.24
N ARG A 154 13.97 7.13 -9.91
CA ARG A 154 12.77 7.59 -10.61
C ARG A 154 13.03 7.80 -12.09
N GLU A 155 14.17 8.39 -12.43
CA GLU A 155 14.60 8.60 -13.82
C GLU A 155 14.72 7.26 -14.58
N TYR A 156 15.46 6.30 -14.02
CA TYR A 156 15.63 4.97 -14.60
C TYR A 156 14.28 4.26 -14.80
N LEU A 157 13.44 4.26 -13.76
CA LEU A 157 12.14 3.59 -13.76
C LEU A 157 11.18 4.16 -14.82
N ASN A 158 11.14 5.49 -14.98
CA ASN A 158 10.25 6.15 -15.94
C ASN A 158 10.88 6.36 -17.33
N LYS A 159 12.11 5.87 -17.56
CA LYS A 159 12.78 5.87 -18.87
C LYS A 159 13.05 4.47 -19.37
N GLU A 160 14.12 3.84 -18.88
CA GLU A 160 14.61 2.57 -19.42
C GLU A 160 13.66 1.44 -19.08
N TYR A 161 13.34 1.27 -17.79
CA TYR A 161 12.46 0.20 -17.35
C TYR A 161 11.01 0.38 -17.81
N PHE A 162 10.53 1.62 -17.95
CA PHE A 162 9.21 1.88 -18.51
C PHE A 162 9.04 1.32 -19.94
N LYS A 163 10.08 1.39 -20.78
CA LYS A 163 10.04 0.81 -22.13
C LYS A 163 9.89 -0.71 -22.08
N GLU A 164 10.53 -1.36 -21.11
CA GLU A 164 10.41 -2.80 -20.90
C GLU A 164 8.98 -3.17 -20.47
N LEU A 165 8.44 -2.47 -19.47
CA LEU A 165 7.05 -2.67 -19.04
C LEU A 165 6.05 -2.39 -20.16
N ALA A 166 6.23 -1.32 -20.93
CA ALA A 166 5.35 -0.97 -22.04
C ALA A 166 5.36 -2.02 -23.15
N ALA A 167 6.51 -2.67 -23.40
CA ALA A 167 6.61 -3.79 -24.32
C ALA A 167 5.88 -5.05 -23.82
N GLN A 168 5.76 -5.23 -22.51
CA GLN A 168 5.10 -6.40 -21.91
C GLN A 168 3.59 -6.20 -21.71
N PHE A 169 3.19 -5.05 -21.18
CA PHE A 169 1.80 -4.80 -20.76
C PHE A 169 1.06 -3.86 -21.71
N GLY A 170 1.76 -3.18 -22.62
CA GLY A 170 1.22 -2.08 -23.42
C GLY A 170 1.23 -0.76 -22.65
N GLU A 171 1.73 0.29 -23.28
CA GLU A 171 1.90 1.62 -22.68
C GLU A 171 0.60 2.17 -22.06
N ASP A 172 -0.51 2.02 -22.77
CA ASP A 172 -1.84 2.48 -22.36
C ASP A 172 -2.42 1.72 -21.16
N ASN A 173 -1.82 0.59 -20.80
CA ASN A 173 -2.25 -0.22 -19.67
C ASN A 173 -1.46 0.09 -18.39
N ILE A 174 -0.36 0.84 -18.49
CA ILE A 174 0.41 1.33 -17.34
C ILE A 174 -0.19 2.67 -16.91
N VAL A 175 -0.82 2.70 -15.75
CA VAL A 175 -1.62 3.84 -15.28
C VAL A 175 -0.75 4.77 -14.46
N GLU A 176 -0.80 6.06 -14.77
CA GLU A 176 -0.13 7.08 -13.95
C GLU A 176 -0.86 7.23 -12.61
N PHE A 177 -0.09 7.35 -11.53
CA PHE A 177 -0.63 7.49 -10.18
C PHE A 177 0.14 8.54 -9.39
N THR A 178 -0.52 9.08 -8.37
CA THR A 178 0.06 10.13 -7.51
C THR A 178 0.89 9.50 -6.39
N ARG A 179 2.06 10.08 -6.13
CA ARG A 179 2.91 9.79 -4.98
C ARG A 179 2.87 10.96 -4.02
N ASP A 180 2.64 10.65 -2.75
CA ASP A 180 2.80 11.58 -1.64
C ASP A 180 4.22 11.45 -1.08
N LEU A 181 4.96 12.55 -1.02
CA LEU A 181 6.38 12.58 -0.66
C LEU A 181 6.59 13.04 0.79
N ILE A 182 5.61 12.77 1.65
CA ILE A 182 5.72 12.96 3.09
C ILE A 182 6.92 12.19 3.66
N SER A 183 7.69 12.84 4.52
CA SER A 183 8.81 12.21 5.22
C SER A 183 8.37 11.43 6.45
N LEU A 184 9.28 10.61 6.97
CA LEU A 184 9.05 9.82 8.18
C LEU A 184 8.66 10.68 9.39
N ASP A 185 9.24 11.87 9.52
CA ASP A 185 8.95 12.86 10.58
C ASP A 185 7.76 13.79 10.25
N GLY A 186 7.02 13.50 9.17
CA GLY A 186 5.72 14.13 8.87
C GLY A 186 5.78 15.44 8.09
N TYR A 187 6.95 15.87 7.60
CA TYR A 187 7.06 17.04 6.73
C TYR A 187 6.58 16.72 5.31
N ASP A 188 6.03 17.72 4.63
CA ASP A 188 5.42 17.60 3.30
C ASP A 188 5.98 18.60 2.27
N ASP A 189 7.14 19.22 2.54
CA ASP A 189 7.71 20.28 1.68
C ASP A 189 7.95 19.84 0.22
N TYR A 190 8.22 18.56 -0.02
CA TYR A 190 8.36 18.01 -1.39
C TYR A 190 7.01 17.82 -2.10
N GLY A 191 5.91 17.83 -1.37
CA GLY A 191 4.56 17.75 -1.88
C GLY A 191 4.26 16.42 -2.58
N LYS A 192 3.70 16.51 -3.79
CA LYS A 192 3.22 15.35 -4.55
C LYS A 192 3.83 15.32 -5.94
N CYS A 193 3.99 14.13 -6.49
CA CYS A 193 4.34 13.93 -7.90
C CYS A 193 3.46 12.85 -8.55
N ARG A 194 3.63 12.69 -9.86
CA ARG A 194 2.93 11.68 -10.66
C ARG A 194 3.94 10.83 -11.39
N ASP A 195 3.75 9.52 -11.31
CA ASP A 195 4.66 8.52 -11.88
C ASP A 195 3.88 7.44 -12.62
N LYS A 196 4.49 6.87 -13.66
CA LYS A 196 4.03 5.63 -14.30
C LYS A 196 4.61 4.41 -13.57
N VAL A 197 5.84 4.53 -13.10
CA VAL A 197 6.54 3.51 -12.33
C VAL A 197 7.24 4.18 -11.14
N SER A 198 7.08 3.60 -9.96
CA SER A 198 7.68 4.07 -8.71
C SER A 198 8.34 2.91 -7.97
N ILE A 199 8.88 3.19 -6.79
CA ILE A 199 9.05 2.22 -5.71
C ILE A 199 7.94 2.41 -4.65
N MET A 200 7.89 1.56 -3.63
CA MET A 200 6.95 1.73 -2.51
C MET A 200 7.34 2.91 -1.60
N SER A 201 6.35 3.53 -0.97
CA SER A 201 6.57 4.33 0.25
C SER A 201 6.53 3.42 1.47
N LEU A 202 6.90 3.95 2.64
CA LEU A 202 6.69 3.25 3.90
C LEU A 202 5.21 2.90 4.13
N LEU A 203 4.29 3.78 3.73
CA LEU A 203 2.85 3.53 3.86
C LEU A 203 2.38 2.40 2.95
N ASP A 204 2.88 2.33 1.70
CA ASP A 204 2.58 1.20 0.81
C ASP A 204 3.13 -0.10 1.39
N TYR A 205 4.38 -0.07 1.86
CA TYR A 205 5.02 -1.21 2.50
C TYR A 205 4.17 -1.72 3.67
N MET A 206 3.86 -0.89 4.66
CA MET A 206 3.06 -1.27 5.82
C MET A 206 1.67 -1.80 5.43
N LYS A 207 1.08 -1.25 4.36
CA LYS A 207 -0.25 -1.65 3.87
C LYS A 207 -0.24 -3.01 3.20
N TYR A 208 0.77 -3.29 2.36
CA TYR A 208 0.81 -4.45 1.47
C TYR A 208 1.73 -5.58 1.94
N HIS A 209 2.65 -5.33 2.87
CA HIS A 209 3.72 -6.26 3.26
C HIS A 209 3.22 -7.66 3.64
N LYS A 210 2.12 -7.73 4.41
CA LYS A 210 1.51 -9.02 4.82
C LYS A 210 1.13 -9.93 3.64
N ASP A 211 0.85 -9.35 2.47
CA ASP A 211 0.37 -10.05 1.28
C ASP A 211 1.51 -10.26 0.27
N ILE A 212 2.46 -9.32 0.17
CA ILE A 212 3.59 -9.39 -0.78
C ILE A 212 4.84 -10.10 -0.24
N GLY A 213 4.93 -10.26 1.07
CA GLY A 213 6.03 -10.90 1.77
C GLY A 213 7.38 -10.18 1.67
N ASP A 214 8.37 -10.87 2.21
CA ASP A 214 9.75 -10.44 2.40
C ASP A 214 10.53 -10.41 1.07
N CYS A 215 11.70 -9.78 1.09
CA CYS A 215 12.68 -9.84 -0.01
C CYS A 215 14.07 -10.17 0.53
N GLU A 216 14.81 -11.00 -0.21
CA GLU A 216 16.11 -11.53 0.21
C GLU A 216 17.27 -10.49 0.21
N ASN A 217 16.96 -9.19 0.14
CA ASN A 217 17.97 -8.13 0.17
C ASN A 217 17.40 -6.80 0.62
N ILE A 218 18.29 -5.88 0.98
CA ILE A 218 17.93 -4.50 1.27
C ILE A 218 17.53 -3.72 0.01
N TYR A 219 16.46 -2.94 0.08
CA TYR A 219 15.96 -2.13 -1.04
C TYR A 219 15.37 -0.81 -0.62
N TYR A 220 15.47 0.19 -1.50
CA TYR A 220 14.97 1.52 -1.25
C TYR A 220 13.43 1.59 -1.15
N LEU A 221 12.98 2.48 -0.27
CA LEU A 221 11.67 3.11 -0.33
C LEU A 221 11.84 4.55 -0.82
N LEU A 222 10.79 5.17 -1.35
CA LEU A 222 10.89 6.58 -1.77
C LEU A 222 10.70 7.57 -0.61
N THR A 223 10.28 7.10 0.55
CA THR A 223 10.00 7.94 1.71
C THR A 223 11.29 8.58 2.22
N PRO A 224 11.39 9.93 2.23
CA PRO A 224 12.50 10.61 2.88
C PRO A 224 12.49 10.36 4.39
N ALA A 225 13.66 10.25 5.03
CA ALA A 225 13.70 10.13 6.49
C ALA A 225 13.35 11.47 7.17
N THR A 226 13.76 12.59 6.56
CA THR A 226 13.41 13.96 6.99
C THR A 226 13.66 14.94 5.84
N ILE A 227 13.00 16.11 5.87
CA ILE A 227 13.08 17.13 4.81
C ILE A 227 13.67 18.46 5.33
N LEU A 228 14.08 18.54 6.60
CA LEU A 228 14.56 19.78 7.25
C LEU A 228 15.44 20.63 6.31
N SER A 229 14.93 21.82 5.99
CA SER A 229 15.60 22.85 5.18
C SER A 229 16.89 23.31 5.88
N GLY A 230 17.97 22.54 5.72
CA GLY A 230 19.29 22.85 6.25
C GLY A 230 20.10 21.69 6.83
N CYS A 231 19.49 20.55 7.23
CA CYS A 231 20.23 19.55 8.02
C CYS A 231 20.20 18.09 7.52
N SER A 232 19.21 17.64 6.73
CA SER A 232 19.20 16.22 6.31
C SER A 232 18.36 15.89 5.06
N TYR A 233 18.55 16.65 3.97
CA TYR A 233 18.02 16.31 2.62
C TYR A 233 18.75 15.13 1.94
N LYS A 234 19.50 14.35 2.72
CA LYS A 234 20.40 13.30 2.24
C LYS A 234 20.02 11.91 2.72
N THR A 235 18.96 11.76 3.51
CA THR A 235 18.59 10.47 4.10
C THR A 235 17.24 9.98 3.60
N VAL A 236 17.21 8.73 3.19
CA VAL A 236 16.03 8.07 2.62
C VAL A 236 15.81 6.72 3.28
N LEU A 237 14.57 6.28 3.35
CA LEU A 237 14.23 4.99 3.92
C LEU A 237 14.57 3.84 2.97
N TYR A 238 14.90 2.71 3.58
CA TYR A 238 15.09 1.42 2.91
C TYR A 238 14.59 0.31 3.84
N ILE A 239 14.35 -0.87 3.29
CA ILE A 239 14.05 -2.08 4.06
C ILE A 239 15.34 -2.85 4.29
N ASP A 240 15.66 -3.20 5.54
CA ASP A 240 16.87 -3.94 5.90
C ASP A 240 16.72 -5.46 5.77
N ASP A 241 17.78 -6.21 6.07
CA ASP A 241 17.81 -7.68 5.96
C ASP A 241 16.89 -8.40 6.98
N ASN A 242 16.26 -7.66 7.90
CA ASN A 242 15.26 -8.17 8.83
C ASN A 242 13.83 -7.72 8.46
N ASP A 243 13.65 -7.20 7.23
CA ASP A 243 12.39 -6.64 6.72
C ASP A 243 11.85 -5.48 7.57
N LEU A 244 12.76 -4.72 8.20
CA LEU A 244 12.43 -3.53 8.99
C LEU A 244 12.84 -2.25 8.25
N PRO A 245 12.01 -1.19 8.34
CA PRO A 245 12.37 0.10 7.77
C PRO A 245 13.53 0.73 8.56
N ASN A 246 14.55 1.19 7.84
CA ASN A 246 15.70 1.92 8.37
C ASN A 246 16.05 3.08 7.42
N TYR A 247 17.02 3.92 7.75
CA TYR A 247 17.44 5.04 6.91
C TYR A 247 18.92 4.96 6.52
N THR A 248 19.22 5.45 5.32
CA THR A 248 20.58 5.49 4.76
C THR A 248 20.80 6.79 4.00
N LEU A 249 22.04 7.05 3.61
CA LEU A 249 22.37 8.16 2.72
C LEU A 249 21.83 7.91 1.30
N CYS A 250 21.33 8.95 0.62
CA CYS A 250 20.85 8.89 -0.75
C CYS A 250 21.97 8.54 -1.77
N SER A 251 23.23 8.72 -1.37
CA SER A 251 24.42 8.31 -2.13
C SER A 251 24.79 6.83 -1.97
N SER A 252 24.13 6.09 -1.08
CA SER A 252 24.31 4.64 -0.97
C SER A 252 23.81 3.93 -2.24
N ILE A 253 24.29 2.70 -2.48
CA ILE A 253 23.88 1.89 -3.63
C ILE A 253 23.13 0.66 -3.11
N MET A 254 21.85 0.53 -3.47
CA MET A 254 20.99 -0.56 -2.99
C MET A 254 20.08 -1.09 -4.10
N ALA A 255 19.39 -2.18 -3.79
CA ALA A 255 18.44 -2.77 -4.72
C ALA A 255 17.16 -1.95 -4.82
N VAL A 256 16.40 -2.19 -5.90
CA VAL A 256 15.17 -1.48 -6.23
C VAL A 256 14.07 -2.50 -6.50
N ARG A 257 12.90 -2.27 -5.90
CA ARG A 257 11.68 -3.07 -6.10
C ARG A 257 10.60 -2.22 -6.78
N PRO A 258 10.38 -2.39 -8.10
CA PRO A 258 9.39 -1.62 -8.83
C PRO A 258 7.97 -1.83 -8.31
N PHE A 259 7.22 -0.72 -8.26
CA PHE A 259 5.83 -0.62 -7.88
C PHE A 259 5.08 0.26 -8.88
N PHE A 260 3.97 -0.22 -9.42
CA PHE A 260 3.23 0.48 -10.47
C PHE A 260 1.76 0.06 -10.49
N VAL A 261 0.96 0.75 -11.30
CA VAL A 261 -0.47 0.48 -11.44
C VAL A 261 -0.76 0.04 -12.87
N LEU A 262 -1.50 -1.05 -13.02
CA LEU A 262 -1.95 -1.57 -14.31
C LEU A 262 -3.46 -1.47 -14.42
N LYS A 263 -4.00 -1.33 -15.64
CA LYS A 263 -5.39 -1.70 -15.89
C LYS A 263 -5.58 -3.19 -15.58
N SER A 264 -6.68 -3.54 -14.94
CA SER A 264 -6.92 -4.92 -14.49
C SER A 264 -7.58 -5.80 -15.56
N ASP A 265 -8.03 -5.24 -16.68
CA ASP A 265 -8.66 -5.99 -17.78
C ASP A 265 -7.67 -6.63 -18.76
N ILE A 266 -6.37 -6.45 -18.52
CA ILE A 266 -5.29 -7.09 -19.28
C ILE A 266 -5.15 -8.58 -18.95
N TYR A 267 -4.56 -9.33 -19.88
CA TYR A 267 -4.20 -10.73 -19.69
C TYR A 267 -2.76 -10.89 -19.20
N VAL A 268 -2.55 -11.79 -18.25
CA VAL A 268 -1.27 -12.11 -17.60
C VAL A 268 -1.09 -13.63 -17.49
N PHE A 269 0.13 -14.10 -17.18
CA PHE A 269 0.45 -15.53 -16.98
C PHE A 269 0.58 -15.92 -15.50
#